data_AF-A0A3B0K913-F1
#
_entry.id   AF-A0A3B0K913-F1
#
_cell.length_a   1.000
_cell.length_b   1.000
_cell.length_c   1.000
_cell.angle_alpha   90.00
_cell.angle_beta   90.00
_cell.angle_gamma   90.00
#
_symmetry.space_group_name_H-M   'P 1'
#
loop_
_entity.id
_entity.type
_entity.pdbx_description
1 polymer ?
#
loop_
_entity_poly.entity_id
_entity_poly.type
_entity_poly.pdbx_seq_one_letter_code
_entity_poly.pdbx_strand_id
1 'polypeptide(L)'
;MSDKKALNPHQPVLYIDHCRYRENYRREALLLHASLVEALRALHPHVNLQLRINENGPPEEGAFEVAIAATPTASSSDRQQIWTGLRRVPFSSKVPHVDDIITSVCHALNLVRDDDSTMKESHRKIMTNLRRSRNIQYEEEE
;
A
#
# COMPACT_ATOMS: atom_id res chain seq x y z
N MET A 1 -2.50 20.09 17.00
CA MET A 1 -1.04 20.17 16.85
C MET A 1 -0.64 18.96 16.02
N SER A 2 -0.04 19.15 14.83
CA SER A 2 0.37 18.01 14.01
C SER A 2 1.58 17.36 14.67
N ASP A 3 1.43 16.12 15.13
CA ASP A 3 2.51 15.28 15.64
C ASP A 3 3.52 14.99 14.52
N LYS A 4 4.35 15.98 14.17
CA LYS A 4 5.44 15.84 13.22
C LYS A 4 6.61 15.17 13.93
N LYS A 5 6.45 13.89 14.27
CA LYS A 5 7.57 13.05 14.73
C LYS A 5 8.70 13.15 13.71
N ALA A 6 9.92 13.42 14.14
CA ALA A 6 11.07 13.49 13.24
C ALA A 6 11.19 12.19 12.43
N LEU A 7 11.34 12.30 11.11
CA LEU A 7 11.53 11.16 10.22
C LEU A 7 13.03 10.87 10.09
N ASN A 8 13.38 9.60 9.97
CA ASN A 8 14.71 9.19 9.58
C ASN A 8 14.92 9.53 8.09
N PRO A 9 15.98 10.30 7.73
CA PRO A 9 16.22 10.73 6.35
C PRO A 9 16.62 9.59 5.40
N HIS A 10 17.00 8.43 5.93
CA HIS A 10 17.49 7.29 5.15
C HIS A 10 16.46 6.15 5.02
N GLN A 11 15.22 6.39 5.43
CA GLN A 11 14.18 5.38 5.44
C GLN A 11 12.96 5.88 4.66
N PRO A 12 12.26 5.00 3.93
CA PRO A 12 11.14 5.40 3.11
C PRO A 12 9.96 5.86 3.97
N VAL A 13 9.11 6.67 3.34
CA VAL A 13 7.95 7.26 3.99
C VAL A 13 6.72 7.01 3.14
N LEU A 14 5.71 6.39 3.75
CA LEU A 14 4.36 6.31 3.23
C LEU A 14 3.61 7.58 3.63
N TYR A 15 3.03 8.24 2.65
CA TYR A 15 2.16 9.41 2.83
C TYR A 15 0.73 8.98 2.52
N ILE A 16 -0.15 9.12 3.50
CA ILE A 16 -1.58 8.86 3.33
C ILE A 16 -2.36 10.13 3.61
N ASP A 17 -3.00 10.67 2.58
CA ASP A 17 -3.91 11.80 2.72
C ASP A 17 -5.34 11.29 2.60
N HIS A 18 -6.15 11.51 3.65
CA HIS A 18 -7.53 11.04 3.68
C HIS A 18 -8.51 12.13 4.16
N CYS A 19 -9.73 12.06 3.65
CA CYS A 19 -10.83 12.93 4.07
C CYS A 19 -11.03 12.88 5.61
N ARG A 20 -11.15 14.04 6.26
CA ARG A 20 -11.30 14.15 7.72
C ARG A 20 -12.71 13.85 8.21
N TYR A 21 -13.72 13.95 7.35
CA TYR A 21 -15.12 13.66 7.70
C TYR A 21 -15.41 12.16 7.86
N ARG A 22 -14.47 11.29 7.46
CA ARG A 22 -14.61 9.84 7.56
C ARG A 22 -13.74 9.33 8.71
N GLU A 23 -14.39 9.03 9.83
CA GLU A 23 -13.70 8.59 11.05
C GLU A 23 -12.90 7.30 10.86
N ASN A 24 -13.39 6.39 10.02
CA ASN A 24 -12.72 5.11 9.75
C ASN A 24 -11.42 5.28 8.96
N TYR A 25 -11.28 6.30 8.11
CA TYR A 25 -10.11 6.44 7.23
C TYR A 25 -8.79 6.57 7.98
N ARG A 26 -8.79 7.20 9.16
CA ARG A 26 -7.58 7.25 9.99
C ARG A 26 -7.18 5.86 10.47
N ARG A 27 -8.15 5.05 10.90
CA ARG A 27 -7.92 3.66 11.32
C ARG A 27 -7.41 2.82 10.15
N GLU A 28 -8.07 2.93 9.00
CA GLU A 28 -7.68 2.22 7.78
C GLU A 28 -6.26 2.59 7.32
N ALA A 29 -5.88 3.88 7.39
CA ALA A 29 -4.53 4.33 7.07
C ALA A 29 -3.46 3.70 7.98
N LEU A 30 -3.74 3.58 9.28
CA LEU A 30 -2.84 2.94 10.25
C LEU A 30 -2.76 1.43 10.02
N LEU A 31 -3.88 0.77 9.71
CA LEU A 31 -3.91 -0.66 9.39
C LEU A 31 -3.12 -0.95 8.11
N LEU A 32 -3.36 -0.18 7.05
CA LEU A 32 -2.63 -0.30 5.78
C LEU A 32 -1.13 -0.12 5.98
N HIS A 33 -0.71 0.86 6.77
CA HIS A 33 0.69 1.07 7.11
C HIS A 33 1.28 -0.13 7.85
N ALA A 34 0.61 -0.64 8.89
CA ALA A 34 1.07 -1.80 9.63
C ALA A 34 1.20 -3.05 8.74
N SER A 35 0.20 -3.32 7.89
CA SER A 35 0.23 -4.43 6.93
C SER A 35 1.37 -4.28 5.91
N LEU A 36 1.60 -3.08 5.39
CA LEU A 36 2.73 -2.81 4.49
C LEU A 36 4.08 -2.99 5.18
N VAL A 37 4.22 -2.55 6.43
CA VAL A 37 5.45 -2.74 7.21
C VAL A 37 5.76 -4.23 7.37
N GLU A 38 4.77 -5.04 7.73
CA GLU A 38 4.96 -6.49 7.87
C GLU A 38 5.29 -7.15 6.53
N ALA A 39 4.57 -6.81 5.45
CA ALA A 39 4.83 -7.33 4.12
C ALA A 39 6.22 -6.94 3.60
N LEU A 40 6.62 -5.68 3.77
CA LEU A 40 7.95 -5.21 3.38
C LEU A 40 9.05 -5.81 4.24
N ARG A 41 8.84 -6.04 5.54
CA ARG A 41 9.84 -6.68 6.39
C ARG A 41 10.11 -8.12 5.96
N ALA A 42 9.08 -8.83 5.49
CA ALA A 42 9.23 -10.19 4.95
C ALA A 42 10.06 -10.24 3.66
N LEU A 43 9.99 -9.20 2.82
CA LEU A 43 10.71 -9.13 1.54
C LEU A 43 12.08 -8.45 1.66
N HIS A 44 12.17 -7.37 2.46
CA HIS A 44 13.31 -6.48 2.62
C HIS A 44 13.46 -6.07 4.11
N PRO A 45 14.10 -6.91 4.95
CA PRO A 45 14.17 -6.70 6.41
C PRO A 45 14.81 -5.38 6.86
N HIS A 46 15.63 -4.75 6.01
CA HIS A 46 16.31 -3.49 6.31
C HIS A 46 15.46 -2.24 6.04
N VAL A 47 14.30 -2.41 5.39
CA VAL A 47 13.39 -1.31 5.08
C VAL A 47 12.46 -1.09 6.27
N ASN A 48 12.52 0.11 6.84
CA ASN A 48 11.64 0.57 7.90
C ASN A 48 10.72 1.66 7.37
N LEU A 49 9.52 1.26 6.92
CA LEU A 49 8.55 2.18 6.34
C LEU A 49 7.95 3.10 7.41
N GLN A 50 8.20 4.39 7.27
CA GLN A 50 7.63 5.43 8.14
C GLN A 50 6.27 5.90 7.61
N LEU A 51 5.48 6.58 8.43
CA LEU A 51 4.14 7.07 8.07
C LEU A 51 3.99 8.58 8.28
N ARG A 52 3.33 9.22 7.32
CA ARG A 52 2.80 10.58 7.40
C ARG A 52 1.35 10.59 6.97
N ILE A 53 0.49 11.25 7.75
CA ILE A 53 -0.94 11.37 7.46
C ILE A 53 -1.32 12.84 7.33
N ASN A 54 -2.04 13.21 6.26
CA ASN A 54 -2.59 14.56 6.04
C ASN A 54 -1.52 15.66 6.19
N GLU A 55 -0.31 15.41 5.68
CA GLU A 55 0.83 16.32 5.90
C GLU A 55 0.64 17.65 5.18
N ASN A 56 0.02 17.61 4.00
CA ASN A 56 -0.19 18.78 3.14
C ASN A 56 -1.55 19.46 3.34
N GLY A 57 -2.29 19.06 4.39
CA GLY A 57 -3.63 19.57 4.68
C GLY A 57 -4.73 18.54 4.44
N PRO A 58 -6.00 18.87 4.76
CA PRO A 58 -7.13 17.99 4.49
C PRO A 58 -7.31 17.85 2.97
N PRO A 59 -7.30 16.63 2.42
CA PRO A 59 -7.58 16.42 1.01
C PRO A 59 -9.08 16.59 0.72
N GLU A 60 -9.42 16.46 -0.57
CA GLU A 60 -10.79 16.53 -1.08
C GLU A 60 -11.76 15.54 -0.38
N GLU A 61 -13.06 15.84 -0.46
CA GLU A 61 -14.09 15.00 0.16
C GLU A 61 -14.07 13.58 -0.42
N GLY A 62 -13.96 12.59 0.46
CA GLY A 62 -13.89 11.19 0.07
C GLY A 62 -12.58 10.78 -0.59
N ALA A 63 -11.52 11.58 -0.49
CA ALA A 63 -10.17 11.19 -0.88
C ALA A 63 -9.58 10.15 0.09
N PHE A 64 -8.84 9.20 -0.47
CA PHE A 64 -7.94 8.30 0.24
C PHE A 64 -6.75 8.07 -0.69
N GLU A 65 -5.75 8.92 -0.55
CA GLU A 65 -4.61 9.00 -1.45
C GLU A 65 -3.40 8.39 -0.76
N VAL A 66 -2.67 7.55 -1.49
CA VAL A 66 -1.45 6.91 -0.99
C VAL A 66 -0.31 7.26 -1.92
N ALA A 67 0.75 7.83 -1.35
CA ALA A 67 1.98 8.12 -2.05
C ALA A 67 3.18 7.64 -1.23
N ILE A 68 4.32 7.46 -1.89
CA ILE A 68 5.54 6.99 -1.24
C ILE A 68 6.76 7.74 -1.74
N ALA A 69 7.76 7.89 -0.88
CA ALA A 69 9.08 8.35 -1.26
C ALA A 69 10.16 7.51 -0.57
N ALA A 70 11.29 7.30 -1.26
CA ALA A 70 12.43 6.55 -0.74
C ALA A 70 13.11 7.25 0.45
N THR A 71 12.99 8.58 0.51
CA THR A 71 13.44 9.42 1.61
C THR A 71 12.36 10.46 1.94
N PRO A 72 12.35 11.05 3.15
CA PRO A 72 11.38 12.08 3.50
C PRO A 72 11.44 13.30 2.56
N THR A 73 10.32 13.65 1.95
CA THR A 73 10.20 14.81 1.05
C THR A 73 9.26 15.88 1.60
N ALA A 74 9.60 17.15 1.36
CA ALA A 74 8.78 18.28 1.75
C ALA A 74 7.64 18.57 0.74
N SER A 75 7.88 18.34 -0.55
CA SER A 75 6.90 18.55 -1.61
C SER A 75 6.10 17.27 -1.90
N SER A 76 4.81 17.41 -2.20
CA SER A 76 4.00 16.32 -2.74
C SER A 76 4.44 15.89 -4.13
N SER A 77 5.01 16.78 -4.94
CA SER A 77 5.46 16.50 -6.30
C SER A 77 6.56 15.45 -6.36
N ASP A 78 7.35 15.34 -5.28
CA ASP A 78 8.52 14.47 -5.22
C ASP A 78 8.15 13.07 -4.70
N ARG A 79 6.85 12.84 -4.44
CA ARG A 79 6.30 11.58 -3.96
C ARG A 79 5.70 10.85 -5.14
N GLN A 80 5.92 9.55 -5.20
CA GLN A 80 5.28 8.71 -6.19
C GLN A 80 3.88 8.34 -5.72
N GLN A 81 2.85 8.75 -6.47
CA GLN A 81 1.47 8.37 -6.19
C GLN A 81 1.26 6.87 -6.50
N ILE A 82 0.82 6.13 -5.49
CA ILE A 82 0.56 4.69 -5.57
C ILE A 82 -0.93 4.39 -5.72
N TRP A 83 -1.78 5.20 -5.10
CA TRP A 83 -3.22 4.96 -5.09
C TRP A 83 -4.02 6.25 -5.00
N THR A 84 -5.18 6.25 -5.66
CA THR A 84 -6.21 7.27 -5.51
C THR A 84 -7.58 6.65 -5.24
N GLY A 85 -8.22 7.15 -4.19
CA GLY A 85 -9.57 6.76 -3.77
C GLY A 85 -10.67 7.65 -4.35
N LEU A 86 -10.32 8.81 -4.92
CA LEU A 86 -11.29 9.80 -5.39
C LEU A 86 -12.26 9.25 -6.44
N ARG A 87 -11.75 8.50 -7.42
CA ARG A 87 -12.54 8.02 -8.58
C ARG A 87 -13.10 6.62 -8.41
N ARG A 88 -12.93 6.00 -7.24
CA ARG A 88 -13.27 4.60 -7.02
C ARG A 88 -14.69 4.44 -6.46
N VAL A 89 -15.45 3.55 -7.10
CA VAL A 89 -16.81 3.14 -6.73
C VAL A 89 -16.88 1.60 -6.79
N PRO A 90 -17.48 0.92 -5.80
CA PRO A 90 -18.18 1.43 -4.61
C PRO A 90 -17.24 2.01 -3.54
N PHE A 91 -17.79 2.67 -2.51
CA PHE A 91 -17.01 3.35 -1.47
C PHE A 91 -16.00 2.45 -0.75
N SER A 92 -16.30 1.15 -0.60
CA SER A 92 -15.39 0.16 -0.02
C SER A 92 -14.10 -0.01 -0.81
N SER A 93 -14.09 0.34 -2.11
CA SER A 93 -12.90 0.26 -2.96
C SER A 93 -11.99 1.48 -2.88
N LYS A 94 -12.33 2.50 -2.07
CA LYS A 94 -11.50 3.70 -1.92
C LYS A 94 -10.21 3.45 -1.14
N VAL A 95 -10.26 2.53 -0.18
CA VAL A 95 -9.09 2.09 0.59
C VAL A 95 -8.50 0.85 -0.10
N PRO A 96 -7.20 0.85 -0.44
CA PRO A 96 -6.56 -0.33 -1.03
C PRO A 96 -6.33 -1.43 0.00
N HIS A 97 -6.32 -2.69 -0.46
CA HIS A 97 -5.69 -3.78 0.28
C HIS A 97 -4.17 -3.75 0.08
N VAL A 98 -3.39 -4.39 0.98
CA VAL A 98 -1.93 -4.43 0.88
C VAL A 98 -1.47 -5.05 -0.45
N ASP A 99 -2.17 -6.09 -0.90
CA ASP A 99 -1.87 -6.82 -2.14
C ASP A 99 -2.05 -5.95 -3.38
N ASP A 100 -2.94 -4.96 -3.32
CA ASP A 100 -3.21 -4.06 -4.44
C ASP A 100 -2.06 -3.09 -4.71
N ILE A 101 -1.24 -2.80 -3.68
CA ILE A 101 -0.24 -1.73 -3.72
C ILE A 101 1.18 -2.19 -3.43
N ILE A 102 1.41 -3.37 -2.85
CA ILE A 102 2.74 -3.84 -2.43
C ILE A 102 3.73 -3.87 -3.60
N THR A 103 3.33 -4.34 -4.77
CA THR A 103 4.20 -4.36 -5.95
C THR A 103 4.58 -2.95 -6.41
N SER A 104 3.60 -2.04 -6.45
CA SER A 104 3.83 -0.63 -6.82
C SER A 104 4.74 0.07 -5.81
N VAL A 105 4.59 -0.24 -4.52
CA VAL A 105 5.47 0.23 -3.44
C VAL A 105 6.90 -0.28 -3.63
N CYS A 106 7.09 -1.59 -3.85
CA CYS A 106 8.42 -2.15 -4.08
C CYS A 106 9.10 -1.55 -5.32
N HIS A 107 8.35 -1.33 -6.39
CA HIS A 107 8.85 -0.67 -7.59
C HIS A 107 9.23 0.79 -7.33
N ALA A 108 8.37 1.56 -6.64
CA ALA A 108 8.65 2.96 -6.30
C ALA A 108 9.91 3.13 -5.42
N LEU A 109 10.20 2.13 -4.61
CA LEU A 109 11.38 2.08 -3.75
C LEU A 109 12.60 1.44 -4.41
N ASN A 110 12.52 1.04 -5.70
CA ASN A 110 13.56 0.31 -6.42
C ASN A 110 14.05 -0.95 -5.67
N LEU A 111 13.14 -1.64 -4.97
CA LEU A 111 13.44 -2.85 -4.20
C LEU A 111 13.36 -4.12 -5.07
N VAL A 112 12.73 -4.03 -6.23
CA VAL A 112 12.73 -5.10 -7.24
C VAL A 112 14.09 -5.09 -7.94
N ARG A 113 14.89 -6.14 -7.74
CA ARG A 113 16.16 -6.30 -8.47
C ARG A 113 15.82 -6.66 -9.93
N ASP A 114 16.54 -6.08 -10.89
CA ASP A 114 16.40 -6.34 -12.34
C ASP A 114 16.51 -7.84 -12.73
N ASP A 115 17.00 -8.69 -11.83
CA ASP A 115 17.19 -10.13 -12.06
C ASP A 115 16.00 -11.00 -11.60
N ASP A 116 14.91 -10.40 -11.07
CA ASP A 116 13.81 -11.16 -10.49
C ASP A 116 12.69 -11.49 -11.50
N SER A 117 13.04 -12.31 -12.49
CA SER A 117 12.07 -13.06 -13.30
C SER A 117 11.19 -14.00 -12.46
N THR A 118 11.58 -14.27 -11.21
CA THR A 118 10.96 -15.20 -10.26
C THR A 118 9.73 -14.67 -9.55
N MET A 119 9.59 -13.35 -9.32
CA MET A 119 8.40 -12.78 -8.66
C MET A 119 7.17 -12.75 -9.59
N LYS A 120 7.37 -12.51 -10.90
CA LYS A 120 6.32 -12.72 -11.92
C LYS A 120 5.88 -14.19 -12.00
N GLU A 121 6.82 -15.13 -11.84
CA GLU A 121 6.52 -16.56 -11.88
C GLU A 121 5.82 -17.06 -10.61
N SER A 122 6.19 -16.55 -9.45
CA SER A 122 5.57 -16.90 -8.15
C SER A 122 4.13 -16.40 -8.09
N HIS A 123 3.87 -15.17 -8.56
CA HIS A 123 2.51 -14.63 -8.63
C HIS A 123 1.66 -15.40 -9.66
N ARG A 124 2.24 -15.82 -10.80
CA ARG A 124 1.57 -16.68 -11.77
C ARG A 124 1.21 -18.04 -11.17
N LYS A 125 2.12 -18.67 -10.42
CA LYS A 125 1.91 -19.99 -9.78
C LYS A 125 0.82 -19.94 -8.71
N ILE A 126 0.79 -18.88 -7.89
CA ILE A 126 -0.27 -18.66 -6.88
C ILE A 126 -1.64 -18.50 -7.57
N MET A 127 -1.72 -17.69 -8.62
CA MET A 127 -2.95 -17.49 -9.40
C MET A 127 -3.44 -18.76 -10.10
N THR A 128 -2.53 -19.61 -10.60
CA THR A 128 -2.91 -20.90 -11.23
C THR A 128 -3.38 -21.93 -10.21
N ASN A 129 -2.79 -21.95 -9.01
CA ASN A 129 -3.19 -22.89 -7.96
C ASN A 129 -4.57 -22.54 -7.39
N LEU A 130 -4.89 -21.25 -7.24
CA LEU A 130 -6.21 -20.81 -6.76
C LEU A 130 -7.35 -21.16 -7.73
N ARG A 131 -7.07 -21.24 -9.04
CA ARG A 131 -8.06 -21.69 -10.04
C ARG A 131 -8.31 -23.21 -10.01
N ARG A 132 -7.35 -24.02 -9.58
CA ARG A 132 -7.52 -25.48 -9.45
C ARG A 132 -8.29 -25.88 -8.20
N SER A 133 -8.11 -25.15 -7.09
CA SER A 133 -8.81 -25.44 -5.83
C SER A 133 -10.32 -25.17 -5.85
N ARG A 134 -10.83 -24.45 -6.85
CA ARG A 134 -12.26 -24.13 -6.98
C ARG A 134 -13.06 -25.14 -7.81
N ASN A 135 -12.42 -26.22 -8.29
CA ASN A 135 -13.04 -27.24 -9.15
C ASN A 135 -13.17 -28.63 -8.50
N ILE A 136 -12.98 -28.74 -7.18
CA ILE A 136 -13.10 -30.01 -6.43
C ILE A 136 -14.19 -29.89 -5.36
N GLN A 137 -15.38 -29.41 -5.73
CA GLN A 137 -16.57 -29.48 -4.88
C GLN A 137 -17.83 -29.71 -5.74
N TYR A 138 -17.87 -30.76 -6.56
CA TYR A 138 -19.12 -31.28 -7.13
C TYR A 138 -19.00 -32.76 -7.56
N GLU A 139 -18.39 -33.65 -6.77
CA GLU A 139 -18.59 -35.09 -6.95
C GLU A 139 -18.49 -35.78 -5.58
N GLU A 140 -19.59 -35.80 -4.84
CA GLU A 140 -19.89 -36.81 -3.80
C GLU A 140 -21.41 -36.75 -3.52
N GLU A 141 -22.20 -37.26 -4.45
CA GLU A 141 -23.53 -37.81 -4.19
C GLU A 141 -23.52 -39.26 -4.69
N GLU A 142 -23.38 -40.22 -3.77
CA GLU A 142 -24.09 -41.50 -3.81
C GLU A 142 -24.26 -42.06 -2.39
#